data_AF-A0A179B3Q0-F1
#
_entry.id   AF-A0A179B3Q0-F1
#
_cell.length_a   1.000
_cell.length_b   1.000
_cell.length_c   1.000
_cell.angle_alpha   90.00
_cell.angle_beta   90.00
_cell.angle_gamma   90.00
#
_symmetry.space_group_name_H-M   'P 1'
#
loop_
_entity.id
_entity.type
_entity.pdbx_description
1 polymer ?
#
loop_
_entity_poly.entity_id
_entity_poly.type
_entity_poly.pdbx_seq_one_letter_code
_entity_poly.pdbx_strand_id
1 'polypeptide(L)'
;MDKDQFRRQVAELVKAGDKYEDAQNELSFAVGQSCKDLQSNGVCAPSSDDDRWSNLDELRHLRTPVHTSLVAVDKELKHVSEQQHKVIADLRASLSSFEFRDDAERNEFVKILDKLDRKFTYVSPEGMNLIGNVLSKTPGFDSLIDGIHSSSSAQGPKGSGQGQKSAGGK
;
A
#
# COMPACT_ATOMS: atom_id res chain seq x y z
N MET A 1 -17.01 12.86 17.69
CA MET A 1 -15.76 12.22 18.15
C MET A 1 -15.27 12.97 19.36
N ASP A 2 -14.82 12.29 20.41
CA ASP A 2 -14.29 12.99 21.59
C ASP A 2 -12.78 13.29 21.45
N LYS A 3 -12.27 14.19 22.31
CA LYS A 3 -10.89 14.69 22.27
C LYS A 3 -9.85 13.60 22.58
N ASP A 4 -10.17 12.63 23.42
CA ASP A 4 -9.24 11.56 23.78
C ASP A 4 -9.17 10.49 22.69
N GLN A 5 -10.29 10.20 22.04
CA GLN A 5 -10.36 9.41 20.81
C GLN A 5 -9.57 10.09 19.69
N PHE A 6 -9.68 11.42 19.54
CA PHE A 6 -8.86 12.20 18.60
C PHE A 6 -7.37 12.07 18.85
N ARG A 7 -6.94 12.31 20.09
CA ARG A 7 -5.53 12.19 20.46
C ARG A 7 -4.99 10.78 20.19
N ARG A 8 -5.76 9.74 20.51
CA ARG A 8 -5.39 8.35 20.22
C ARG A 8 -5.28 8.09 18.71
N GLN A 9 -6.24 8.53 17.91
CA GLN A 9 -6.18 8.35 16.46
C GLN A 9 -4.98 9.08 15.84
N VAL A 10 -4.69 10.31 16.27
CA VAL A 10 -3.50 11.04 15.82
C VAL A 10 -2.21 10.29 16.20
N ALA A 11 -2.11 9.77 17.43
CA ALA A 11 -0.94 9.02 17.88
C ALA A 11 -0.72 7.72 17.09
N GLU A 12 -1.79 6.96 16.85
CA GLU A 12 -1.72 5.75 16.01
C GLU A 12 -1.33 6.10 14.57
N LEU A 13 -1.86 7.21 14.05
CA LEU A 13 -1.54 7.67 12.70
C LEU A 13 -0.07 8.11 12.58
N VAL A 14 0.51 8.73 13.62
CA VAL A 14 1.96 9.02 13.67
C VAL A 14 2.77 7.74 13.52
N LYS A 15 2.47 6.71 14.32
CA LYS A 15 3.15 5.42 14.26
C LYS A 15 2.95 4.73 12.90
N ALA A 16 1.76 4.84 12.31
CA ALA A 16 1.49 4.32 10.97
C ALA A 16 2.28 5.08 9.90
N GLY A 17 2.43 6.40 10.05
CA GLY A 17 3.22 7.24 9.15
C GLY A 17 4.71 6.88 9.14
N ASP A 18 5.29 6.59 10.31
CA ASP A 18 6.68 6.11 10.41
C ASP A 18 6.87 4.79 9.65
N LYS A 19 5.97 3.82 9.87
CA LYS A 19 6.01 2.53 9.17
C LYS A 19 5.79 2.66 7.66
N TYR A 20 4.95 3.61 7.25
CA TYR A 20 4.67 3.86 5.84
C TYR A 20 5.90 4.42 5.12
N GLU A 21 6.58 5.37 5.76
CA GLU A 21 7.84 5.93 5.27
C GLU A 21 8.93 4.85 5.18
N ASP A 22 9.06 4.00 6.20
CA ASP A 22 9.96 2.84 6.16
C ASP A 22 9.63 1.89 4.99
N ALA A 23 8.35 1.57 4.79
CA ALA A 23 7.92 0.70 3.70
C ALA A 23 8.18 1.30 2.31
N GLN A 24 8.03 2.62 2.14
CA GLN A 24 8.43 3.30 0.89
C GLN A 24 9.94 3.20 0.65
N ASN A 25 10.75 3.41 1.70
CA ASN A 25 12.20 3.30 1.60
C ASN A 25 12.64 1.87 1.26
N GLU A 26 12.03 0.86 1.89
CA GLU A 26 12.28 -0.56 1.61
C GLU A 26 11.89 -0.92 0.17
N LEU A 27 10.71 -0.49 -0.29
CA LEU A 27 10.29 -0.72 -1.68
C LEU A 27 11.26 -0.04 -2.65
N SER A 28 11.64 1.21 -2.40
CA SER A 28 12.60 1.94 -3.23
C SER A 28 13.95 1.23 -3.31
N PHE A 29 14.45 0.74 -2.18
CA PHE A 29 15.68 -0.07 -2.14
C PHE A 29 15.52 -1.38 -2.91
N ALA A 30 14.42 -2.12 -2.72
CA ALA A 30 14.17 -3.39 -3.39
C ALA A 30 14.05 -3.24 -4.91
N VAL A 31 13.35 -2.21 -5.39
CA VAL A 31 13.26 -1.86 -6.82
C VAL A 31 14.64 -1.48 -7.36
N GLY A 32 15.40 -0.67 -6.62
CA GLY A 32 16.76 -0.29 -6.98
C GLY A 32 17.72 -1.49 -7.11
N GLN A 33 17.65 -2.46 -6.20
CA GLN A 33 18.43 -3.71 -6.29
C GLN A 33 17.97 -4.57 -7.46
N SER A 34 16.66 -4.73 -7.63
CA SER A 34 16.08 -5.47 -8.76
C SER A 34 16.55 -4.93 -10.11
N CYS A 35 16.67 -3.60 -10.22
CA CYS A 35 17.25 -2.93 -11.37
C CYS A 35 18.77 -3.09 -11.52
N LYS A 36 19.54 -3.11 -10.43
CA LYS A 36 21.00 -3.35 -10.47
C LYS A 36 21.32 -4.77 -10.95
N ASP A 37 20.55 -5.76 -10.53
CA ASP A 37 20.69 -7.15 -11.02
C ASP A 37 20.35 -7.26 -12.53
N LEU A 38 19.51 -6.33 -13.03
CA LEU A 38 19.16 -6.19 -14.44
C LEU A 38 20.25 -5.49 -15.27
N GLN A 39 21.29 -4.86 -14.71
CA GLN A 39 22.30 -4.14 -15.51
C GLN A 39 23.77 -4.30 -15.12
N SER A 40 24.60 -4.46 -16.16
CA SER A 40 26.06 -4.28 -16.13
C SER A 40 26.47 -2.80 -16.28
N ASN A 41 25.52 -1.85 -16.30
CA ASN A 41 25.75 -0.49 -16.82
C ASN A 41 24.87 0.65 -16.22
N GLY A 42 24.19 0.44 -15.08
CA GLY A 42 23.68 1.54 -14.23
C GLY A 42 22.39 2.26 -14.63
N VAL A 43 21.60 1.70 -15.55
CA VAL A 43 20.23 2.13 -15.90
C VAL A 43 19.28 0.97 -15.58
N CYS A 44 18.01 1.20 -15.30
CA CYS A 44 17.04 0.09 -15.34
C CYS A 44 16.71 -0.09 -16.85
N ALA A 45 17.41 -0.96 -17.59
CA ALA A 45 16.99 -1.27 -18.96
C ALA A 45 16.65 -2.75 -19.02
N PRO A 46 15.63 -3.15 -19.81
CA PRO A 46 15.51 -4.54 -20.22
C PRO A 46 16.82 -4.86 -20.96
N SER A 47 17.74 -5.52 -20.28
CA SER A 47 18.97 -5.99 -20.90
C SER A 47 18.53 -6.91 -22.03
N SER A 48 18.69 -6.46 -23.27
CA SER A 48 18.53 -7.30 -24.45
C SER A 48 19.57 -8.43 -24.46
N ASP A 49 20.54 -8.39 -23.55
CA ASP A 49 21.48 -9.48 -23.30
C ASP A 49 20.82 -10.55 -22.42
N ASP A 50 20.09 -11.43 -23.10
CA ASP A 50 19.67 -12.76 -22.65
C ASP A 50 20.88 -13.63 -22.19
N ASP A 51 22.11 -13.20 -22.47
CA ASP A 51 23.30 -14.06 -22.48
C ASP A 51 24.01 -14.22 -21.12
N ARG A 52 23.77 -13.33 -20.15
CA ARG A 52 24.46 -13.38 -18.85
C ARG A 52 23.71 -14.13 -17.74
N TRP A 53 22.46 -14.51 -18.00
CA TRP A 53 21.63 -15.33 -17.12
C TRP A 53 21.10 -16.61 -17.79
N SER A 54 21.36 -16.82 -19.09
CA SER A 54 20.93 -18.01 -19.84
C SER A 54 21.52 -19.33 -19.31
N ASN A 55 22.55 -19.28 -18.46
CA ASN A 55 23.09 -20.46 -17.78
C ASN A 55 22.40 -20.83 -16.45
N LEU A 56 21.39 -20.06 -16.00
CA LEU A 56 20.65 -20.33 -14.75
C LEU A 56 19.14 -20.20 -15.00
N ASP A 57 18.59 -21.13 -15.79
CA ASP A 57 17.17 -21.15 -16.17
C ASP A 57 16.25 -21.13 -14.93
N GLU A 58 16.66 -21.71 -13.79
CA GLU A 58 15.88 -21.70 -12.55
C GLU A 58 15.71 -20.28 -11.96
N LEU A 59 16.70 -19.40 -12.08
CA LEU A 59 16.63 -18.03 -11.57
C LEU A 59 15.69 -17.14 -12.39
N ARG A 60 15.53 -17.45 -13.69
CA ARG A 60 14.55 -16.79 -14.56
C ARG A 60 13.11 -17.04 -14.10
N HIS A 61 12.82 -18.23 -13.56
CA HIS A 61 11.49 -18.60 -13.06
C HIS A 61 11.10 -17.86 -11.77
N LEU A 62 12.08 -17.40 -10.97
CA LEU A 62 11.82 -16.64 -9.73
C LEU A 62 11.64 -15.13 -9.98
N ARG A 63 12.09 -14.64 -11.13
CA ARG A 63 12.08 -13.21 -11.46
C ARG A 63 10.66 -12.65 -11.61
N THR A 64 9.79 -13.36 -12.32
CA THR A 64 8.39 -12.92 -12.54
C THR A 64 7.59 -12.84 -11.24
N PRO A 65 7.62 -13.86 -10.34
CA PRO A 65 7.00 -13.74 -9.02
C PRO A 65 7.53 -12.57 -8.18
N VAL A 66 8.85 -12.31 -8.16
CA VAL A 66 9.43 -11.21 -7.41
C VAL A 66 8.96 -9.85 -7.94
N HIS A 67 9.04 -9.64 -9.25
CA HIS A 67 8.58 -8.40 -9.88
C HIS A 67 7.07 -8.17 -9.70
N THR A 68 6.27 -9.24 -9.76
CA THR A 68 4.83 -9.16 -9.47
C THR A 68 4.59 -8.70 -8.03
N SER A 69 5.31 -9.27 -7.06
CA SER A 69 5.21 -8.87 -5.66
C SER A 69 5.61 -7.41 -5.45
N LEU A 70 6.65 -6.93 -6.13
CA LEU A 70 7.02 -5.50 -6.09
C LEU A 70 5.87 -4.62 -6.60
N VAL A 71 5.26 -4.96 -7.74
CA VAL A 71 4.11 -4.22 -8.30
C VAL A 71 2.90 -4.24 -7.37
N ALA A 72 2.64 -5.37 -6.73
CA ALA A 72 1.57 -5.48 -5.75
C ALA A 72 1.80 -4.55 -4.54
N VAL A 73 3.01 -4.56 -3.98
CA VAL A 73 3.40 -3.69 -2.86
C VAL A 73 3.33 -2.22 -3.23
N ASP A 74 3.80 -1.84 -4.42
CA ASP A 74 3.73 -0.47 -4.93
C ASP A 74 2.28 0.05 -5.04
N LYS A 75 1.39 -0.78 -5.59
CA LYS A 75 -0.04 -0.48 -5.64
C LYS A 75 -0.67 -0.36 -4.26
N GLU A 76 -0.31 -1.25 -3.34
CA GLU A 76 -0.83 -1.21 -1.98
C GLU A 76 -0.34 0.03 -1.23
N LEU A 77 0.93 0.42 -1.36
CA LEU A 77 1.44 1.66 -0.77
C LEU A 77 0.76 2.91 -1.34
N LYS A 78 0.43 2.92 -2.63
CA LYS A 78 -0.39 3.98 -3.22
C LYS A 78 -1.81 3.98 -2.62
N HIS A 79 -2.44 2.81 -2.49
CA HIS A 79 -3.77 2.69 -1.93
C HIS A 79 -3.83 3.16 -0.47
N VAL A 80 -2.86 2.72 0.35
CA VAL A 80 -2.72 3.15 1.74
C VAL A 80 -2.52 4.66 1.82
N SER A 81 -1.68 5.26 0.97
CA SER A 81 -1.54 6.73 0.89
C SER A 81 -2.89 7.43 0.70
N GLU A 82 -3.66 7.01 -0.31
CA GLU A 82 -4.97 7.59 -0.62
C GLU A 82 -5.96 7.42 0.53
N GLN A 83 -5.96 6.27 1.21
CA GLN A 83 -6.79 6.03 2.39
C GLN A 83 -6.40 6.93 3.56
N GLN A 84 -5.10 7.03 3.86
CA GLN A 84 -4.63 7.80 5.02
C GLN A 84 -4.79 9.31 4.80
N HIS A 85 -4.67 9.82 3.56
CA HIS A 85 -5.01 11.21 3.25
C HIS A 85 -6.50 11.53 3.53
N LYS A 86 -7.42 10.59 3.28
CA LYS A 86 -8.85 10.76 3.64
C LYS A 86 -9.02 10.82 5.15
N VAL A 87 -8.39 9.90 5.89
CA VAL A 87 -8.41 9.90 7.37
C VAL A 87 -7.86 11.22 7.92
N ILE A 88 -6.76 11.73 7.37
CA ILE A 88 -6.19 13.03 7.77
C ILE A 88 -7.15 14.18 7.48
N ALA A 89 -7.82 14.18 6.32
CA ALA A 89 -8.82 15.19 5.99
C ALA A 89 -10.00 15.16 6.97
N ASP A 90 -10.49 13.97 7.33
CA ASP A 90 -11.56 13.79 8.32
C ASP A 90 -11.13 14.24 9.72
N LEU A 91 -9.86 13.99 10.10
CA LEU A 91 -9.29 14.49 11.35
C LEU A 91 -9.16 16.02 11.35
N ARG A 92 -8.72 16.62 10.24
CA ARG A 92 -8.66 18.09 10.08
C ARG A 92 -10.05 18.72 10.19
N ALA A 93 -11.06 18.11 9.57
CA ALA A 93 -12.45 18.55 9.68
C ALA A 93 -12.95 18.42 11.13
N SER A 94 -12.68 17.29 11.79
CA SER A 94 -13.04 17.06 13.19
C SER A 94 -12.38 18.07 14.13
N LEU A 95 -11.13 18.44 13.87
CA LEU A 95 -10.41 19.46 14.63
C LEU A 95 -11.13 20.82 14.61
N SER A 96 -11.83 21.17 13.53
CA SER A 96 -12.61 22.42 13.48
C SER A 96 -13.80 22.44 14.44
N SER A 97 -14.34 21.26 14.79
CA SER A 97 -15.55 21.09 15.60
C SER A 97 -15.31 21.09 17.12
N PHE A 98 -14.06 21.08 17.57
CA PHE A 98 -13.74 21.03 19.00
C PHE A 98 -13.64 22.41 19.62
N GLU A 99 -14.18 22.52 20.84
CA GLU A 99 -13.93 23.61 21.77
C GLU A 99 -12.53 23.41 22.37
N PHE A 100 -11.60 24.32 22.06
CA PHE A 100 -10.25 24.31 22.65
C PHE A 100 -10.16 25.35 23.74
N ARG A 101 -9.31 25.07 24.74
CA ARG A 101 -9.03 26.02 25.81
C ARG A 101 -8.19 27.21 25.31
N ASP A 102 -7.38 26.97 24.27
CA ASP A 102 -6.56 27.96 23.58
C ASP A 102 -6.27 27.54 22.12
N ASP A 103 -5.88 28.49 21.29
CA ASP A 103 -5.53 28.25 19.88
C ASP A 103 -4.17 27.56 19.70
N ALA A 104 -3.32 27.56 20.74
CA ALA A 104 -2.01 26.93 20.67
C ALA A 104 -2.13 25.39 20.60
N GLU A 105 -3.00 24.81 21.42
CA GLU A 105 -3.30 23.37 21.41
C GLU A 105 -3.89 22.94 20.07
N ARG A 106 -4.82 23.72 19.49
CA ARG A 106 -5.35 23.46 18.15
C ARG A 106 -4.22 23.45 17.11
N ASN A 107 -3.34 24.45 17.16
CA ASN A 107 -2.25 24.62 16.20
C ASN A 107 -1.20 23.49 16.29
N GLU A 108 -1.00 22.89 17.46
CA GLU A 108 -0.15 21.69 17.59
C GLU A 108 -0.70 20.52 16.77
N PHE A 109 -2.00 20.25 16.87
CA PHE A 109 -2.62 19.18 16.07
C PHE A 109 -2.61 19.48 14.57
N VAL A 110 -2.82 20.73 14.16
CA VAL A 110 -2.67 21.14 12.75
C VAL A 110 -1.26 20.78 12.24
N LYS A 111 -0.22 21.16 12.98
CA LYS A 111 1.17 20.86 12.60
C LYS A 111 1.45 19.36 12.53
N ILE A 112 0.88 18.56 13.43
CA ILE A 112 1.04 17.10 13.41
C ILE A 112 0.35 16.52 12.17
N LEU A 113 -0.88 16.93 11.89
CA LEU A 113 -1.63 16.47 10.71
C LEU A 113 -0.94 16.87 9.41
N ASP A 114 -0.35 18.06 9.33
CA ASP A 114 0.43 18.50 8.16
C ASP A 114 1.70 17.69 7.94
N LYS A 115 2.38 17.30 9.03
CA LYS A 115 3.54 16.40 8.93
C LYS A 115 3.11 15.01 8.47
N LEU A 116 1.99 14.50 8.99
CA LEU A 116 1.45 13.19 8.60
C LEU A 116 1.04 13.17 7.12
N ASP A 117 0.38 14.22 6.67
CA ASP A 117 -0.04 14.39 5.27
C ASP A 117 1.18 14.30 4.33
N ARG A 118 2.31 14.91 4.71
CA ARG A 118 3.56 14.78 3.96
C ARG A 118 4.16 13.38 4.03
N LYS A 119 4.15 12.73 5.20
CA LYS A 119 4.66 11.35 5.36
C LYS A 119 3.91 10.34 4.49
N PHE A 120 2.59 10.50 4.36
CA PHE A 120 1.78 9.62 3.53
C PHE A 120 1.80 9.97 2.03
N THR A 121 2.62 10.94 1.61
CA THR A 121 2.74 11.26 0.18
C THR A 121 3.36 10.08 -0.56
N TYR A 122 2.60 9.50 -1.50
CA TYR A 122 3.10 8.41 -2.32
C TYR A 122 4.07 8.90 -3.39
N VAL A 123 5.24 8.26 -3.47
CA VAL A 123 6.23 8.44 -4.53
C VAL A 123 6.57 7.08 -5.11
N SER A 124 6.32 6.89 -6.40
CA SER A 124 6.67 5.64 -7.09
C SER A 124 8.20 5.53 -7.22
N PRO A 125 8.81 4.39 -6.87
CA PRO A 125 10.25 4.20 -7.00
C PRO A 125 10.76 4.36 -8.44
N GLU A 126 11.95 4.92 -8.60
CA GLU A 126 12.66 4.93 -9.88
C GLU A 126 12.92 3.50 -10.35
N GLY A 127 12.49 3.16 -11.57
CA GLY A 127 12.60 1.80 -12.11
C GLY A 127 11.31 0.99 -12.04
N MET A 128 10.31 1.44 -11.30
CA MET A 128 9.05 0.72 -11.15
C MET A 128 8.25 0.62 -12.45
N ASN A 129 8.27 1.68 -13.26
CA ASN A 129 7.73 1.71 -14.61
C ASN A 129 8.37 0.66 -15.54
N LEU A 130 9.65 0.36 -15.35
CA LEU A 130 10.38 -0.58 -16.18
C LEU A 130 10.09 -2.02 -15.77
N ILE A 131 9.97 -2.28 -14.46
CA ILE A 131 9.46 -3.54 -13.95
C ILE A 131 8.05 -3.81 -14.52
N GLY A 132 7.16 -2.81 -14.49
CA GLY A 132 5.83 -2.91 -15.10
C GLY A 132 5.86 -3.21 -16.60
N ASN A 133 6.75 -2.56 -17.35
CA ASN A 133 6.91 -2.76 -18.80
C ASN A 133 7.49 -4.14 -19.16
N VAL A 134 8.33 -4.73 -18.31
CA VAL A 134 8.83 -6.11 -18.50
C VAL A 134 7.71 -7.12 -18.23
N LEU A 135 6.95 -6.91 -17.16
CA LEU A 135 5.86 -7.81 -16.79
C LEU A 135 4.71 -7.79 -17.79
N SER A 136 4.36 -6.64 -18.37
CA SER A 136 3.29 -6.54 -19.39
C SER A 136 3.60 -7.31 -20.68
N LYS A 137 4.88 -7.61 -20.94
CA LYS A 137 5.30 -8.49 -22.04
C LYS A 137 5.24 -9.98 -21.68
N THR A 138 4.99 -10.32 -20.42
CA THR A 138 4.86 -11.70 -19.93
C THR A 138 3.41 -12.17 -20.10
N PRO A 139 3.15 -13.26 -20.85
CA PRO A 139 1.80 -13.80 -21.01
C PRO A 139 1.16 -14.17 -19.66
N GLY A 140 -0.08 -13.70 -19.43
CA GLY A 140 -0.86 -14.03 -18.22
C GLY A 140 -0.68 -13.08 -17.03
N PHE A 141 0.14 -12.03 -17.15
CA PHE A 141 0.40 -11.09 -16.07
C PHE A 141 -0.83 -10.24 -15.67
N ASP A 142 -1.62 -9.76 -16.64
CA ASP A 142 -2.80 -8.93 -16.35
C ASP A 142 -3.82 -9.64 -15.43
N SER A 143 -4.01 -10.95 -15.63
CA SER A 143 -4.90 -11.77 -14.79
C SER A 143 -4.35 -12.00 -13.38
N LEU A 144 -3.03 -11.96 -13.21
CA LEU A 144 -2.38 -12.18 -11.91
C LEU A 144 -2.53 -10.95 -11.02
N ILE A 145 -2.42 -9.74 -11.59
CA ILE A 145 -2.58 -8.51 -10.84
C ILE A 145 -4.04 -8.28 -10.43
N ASP A 146 -5.00 -8.58 -11.31
CA ASP A 146 -6.44 -8.40 -11.02
C ASP A 146 -6.93 -9.33 -9.89
N GLY A 147 -6.30 -10.50 -9.76
CA GLY A 147 -6.53 -11.43 -8.66
C GLY A 147 -6.09 -10.91 -7.29
N ILE A 148 -5.08 -10.03 -7.23
CA ILE A 148 -4.60 -9.42 -5.97
C ILE A 148 -5.67 -8.47 -5.41
N HIS A 149 -6.33 -7.69 -6.26
CA HIS A 149 -7.41 -6.79 -5.88
C HIS A 149 -8.69 -7.53 -5.40
N SER A 150 -8.93 -8.75 -5.87
CA SER A 150 -10.14 -9.52 -5.53
C SER A 150 -10.08 -10.23 -4.17
N SER A 151 -8.90 -10.28 -3.53
CA SER A 151 -8.71 -10.99 -2.25
C SER A 151 -9.03 -10.17 -1.00
N SER A 152 -9.26 -8.85 -1.12
CA SER A 152 -9.59 -7.97 0.00
C SER A 152 -11.09 -7.87 0.33
N SER A 153 -11.97 -8.48 -0.46
CA SER A 153 -13.38 -8.66 -0.13
C SER A 153 -13.67 -10.07 0.39
N ALA A 154 -13.03 -10.46 1.50
CA ALA A 154 -13.48 -11.59 2.31
C ALA A 154 -14.77 -11.20 3.04
N GLN A 155 -15.89 -11.32 2.32
CA GLN A 155 -17.23 -11.28 2.89
C GLN A 155 -17.33 -12.42 3.90
N GLY A 156 -17.44 -12.06 5.19
CA GLY A 156 -17.45 -13.00 6.30
C GLY A 156 -18.52 -14.11 6.13
N PRO A 157 -18.30 -15.29 6.73
CA PRO A 157 -19.27 -16.37 6.66
C PRO A 157 -20.56 -15.93 7.35
N LYS A 158 -21.66 -15.84 6.62
CA LYS A 158 -23.00 -15.70 7.20
C LYS A 158 -23.29 -16.95 8.03
N GLY A 159 -23.11 -16.82 9.34
CA GLY A 159 -23.64 -17.74 10.33
C GLY A 159 -25.15 -17.90 10.14
N SER A 160 -25.56 -19.12 9.81
CA SER A 160 -26.98 -19.49 9.74
C SER A 160 -27.35 -20.14 11.07
N GLY A 161 -27.81 -19.31 12.01
CA GLY A 161 -28.32 -19.73 13.32
C GLY A 161 -29.81 -19.43 13.46
N GLN A 162 -30.62 -20.47 13.26
CA GLN A 162 -31.78 -20.88 14.06
C GLN A 162 -33.01 -19.95 14.22
N GLY A 163 -34.19 -20.48 13.86
CA GLY A 163 -35.48 -19.93 14.26
C GLY A 163 -36.64 -20.87 13.91
N GLN A 164 -37.02 -21.73 14.87
CA GLN A 164 -38.25 -22.55 14.86
C GLN A 164 -39.50 -21.70 14.56
N LYS A 165 -40.48 -22.28 13.84
CA LYS A 165 -41.91 -22.10 14.17
C LYS A 165 -42.72 -23.35 13.82
N SER A 166 -43.52 -23.73 14.82
CA SER A 166 -44.49 -24.83 14.86
C SER A 166 -45.86 -24.35 14.38
N ALA A 167 -46.57 -25.18 13.61
CA ALA A 167 -48.03 -25.29 13.41
C ALA A 167 -48.23 -26.21 12.17
N GLY A 168 -49.07 -27.25 12.11
CA GLY A 168 -50.29 -27.56 12.82
C GLY A 168 -51.41 -27.75 11.79
N GLY A 169 -51.89 -28.99 11.59
CA GLY A 169 -53.09 -29.35 10.81
C GLY A 169 -52.84 -29.56 9.31
N LYS A 170 -53.39 -30.57 8.64
CA LYS A 170 -54.57 -31.39 8.94
C LYS A 170 -54.51 -32.68 8.13
#